data_AF-A0A8T5FSA3-F1
#
_entry.id   AF-A0A8T5FSA3-F1
#
_cell.length_a   1.000
_cell.length_b   1.000
_cell.length_c   1.000
_cell.angle_alpha   90.00
_cell.angle_beta   90.00
_cell.angle_gamma   90.00
#
_symmetry.space_group_name_H-M   'P 1'
#
loop_
_entity.id
_entity.type
_entity.pdbx_description
1 polymer ?
#
loop_
_entity_poly.entity_id
_entity_poly.type
_entity_poly.pdbx_seq_one_letter_code
_entity_poly.pdbx_strand_id
1 'polypeptide(L)'
;MTTKIITENVQSLMRRKEITLEITHSKKATPKTEDVAKTVAEVTKADEKLIAVKEILNDYGSNLAKVKVYVYEDEKAKESIEKINKKKVIQAEIKAAHEAKKKAAEEAAKEAEAPKEEKVPEAPKEENK
;
A
#
# COMPACT_ATOMS: atom_id res chain seq x y z
N MET A 1 16.80 10.88 3.54
CA MET A 1 16.43 11.55 2.28
C MET A 1 16.38 13.02 2.60
N THR A 2 16.95 13.88 1.77
CA THR A 2 16.89 15.33 2.01
C THR A 2 15.82 15.90 1.09
N THR A 3 14.83 16.58 1.66
CA THR A 3 13.72 17.19 0.90
C THR A 3 13.87 18.70 0.86
N LYS A 4 13.69 19.27 -0.33
CA LYS A 4 13.67 20.72 -0.55
C LYS A 4 12.38 21.09 -1.28
N ILE A 5 11.66 22.09 -0.79
CA ILE A 5 10.49 22.64 -1.49
C ILE A 5 11.00 23.61 -2.55
N ILE A 6 10.63 23.38 -3.82
CA ILE A 6 11.00 24.26 -4.94
C ILE A 6 9.90 25.30 -5.16
N THR A 7 8.64 24.87 -5.16
CA THR A 7 7.51 25.74 -5.49
C THR A 7 6.26 25.27 -4.76
N GLU A 8 5.51 26.22 -4.22
CA GLU A 8 4.18 26.03 -3.65
C GLU A 8 3.22 26.95 -4.39
N ASN A 9 2.16 26.38 -4.96
CA ASN A 9 1.11 27.13 -5.65
C ASN A 9 -0.25 26.77 -5.05
N VAL A 10 -0.99 27.78 -4.58
CA VAL A 10 -2.31 27.59 -3.98
C VAL A 10 -3.38 27.73 -5.06
N GLN A 11 -4.07 26.64 -5.34
CA GLN A 11 -5.14 26.60 -6.33
C GLN A 11 -6.51 26.66 -5.63
N SER A 12 -7.05 27.86 -5.53
CA SER A 12 -8.33 28.13 -4.85
C SER A 12 -9.53 27.44 -5.49
N LEU A 13 -9.57 27.35 -6.82
CA LEU A 13 -10.67 26.72 -7.56
C LEU A 13 -10.83 25.22 -7.27
N MET A 14 -9.71 24.52 -7.06
CA MET A 14 -9.70 23.08 -6.80
C MET A 14 -9.44 22.75 -5.33
N ARG A 15 -9.41 23.76 -4.45
CA ARG A 15 -9.10 23.62 -3.01
C ARG A 15 -7.90 22.71 -2.75
N ARG A 16 -6.84 22.94 -3.53
CA ARG A 16 -5.62 22.15 -3.46
C ARG A 16 -4.39 23.04 -3.51
N LYS A 17 -3.33 22.59 -2.86
CA LYS A 17 -1.99 23.17 -2.98
C LYS A 17 -1.14 22.26 -3.84
N GLU A 18 -0.54 22.82 -4.87
CA GLU A 18 0.42 22.12 -5.72
C GLU A 18 1.82 22.41 -5.20
N ILE A 19 2.51 21.35 -4.79
CA ILE A 19 3.83 21.45 -4.20
C ILE A 19 4.79 20.64 -5.06
N THR A 20 5.85 21.31 -5.51
CA THR A 20 6.97 20.67 -6.20
C THR A 20 8.12 20.52 -5.22
N LEU A 21 8.54 19.28 -5.01
CA LEU A 21 9.58 18.90 -4.05
C LEU A 21 10.76 18.29 -4.81
N GLU A 22 11.96 18.57 -4.32
CA GLU A 22 13.18 17.91 -4.72
C GLU A 22 13.62 16.97 -3.60
N ILE A 23 13.80 15.69 -3.94
CA ILE A 23 14.20 14.65 -3.00
C ILE A 23 15.58 14.12 -3.41
N THR A 24 16.58 14.40 -2.58
CA THR A 24 17.92 13.85 -2.73
C THR A 24 18.01 12.52 -1.99
N HIS A 25 18.29 11.46 -2.74
CA HIS A 25 18.40 10.09 -2.25
C HIS A 25 19.81 9.54 -2.52
N SER A 26 20.80 10.01 -1.76
CA SER A 26 22.17 9.49 -1.89
C SER A 26 22.23 7.99 -1.60
N LYS A 27 22.64 7.20 -2.61
CA LYS A 27 22.91 5.74 -2.55
C LYS A 27 21.70 4.82 -2.33
N LYS A 28 20.47 5.31 -2.44
CA LYS A 28 19.25 4.46 -2.38
C LYS A 28 18.53 4.46 -3.73
N ALA A 29 17.69 3.46 -3.97
CA ALA A 29 16.78 3.47 -5.12
C ALA A 29 15.81 4.66 -5.04
N THR A 30 15.20 5.02 -6.18
CA THR A 30 14.15 6.05 -6.23
C THR A 30 13.07 5.74 -5.20
N PRO A 31 12.73 6.69 -4.31
CA PRO A 31 11.80 6.44 -3.22
C PRO A 31 10.43 6.02 -3.76
N LYS A 32 9.80 5.05 -3.07
CA LYS A 32 8.46 4.58 -3.43
C LYS A 32 7.44 5.64 -3.09
N THR A 33 6.30 5.60 -3.76
CA THR A 33 5.20 6.55 -3.56
C THR A 33 4.75 6.64 -2.09
N GLU A 34 4.74 5.53 -1.36
CA GLU A 34 4.37 5.47 0.06
C GLU A 34 5.37 6.23 0.96
N ASP A 35 6.68 6.02 0.74
CA ASP A 35 7.73 6.71 1.50
C ASP A 35 7.73 8.22 1.20
N VAL A 36 7.48 8.58 -0.05
CA VAL A 36 7.34 9.98 -0.48
C VAL A 36 6.13 10.62 0.20
N ALA A 37 4.98 9.95 0.24
CA ALA A 37 3.77 10.48 0.87
C ALA A 37 3.98 10.76 2.36
N LYS A 38 4.64 9.86 3.09
CA LYS A 38 5.01 10.05 4.51
C LYS A 38 5.91 11.26 4.71
N THR A 39 6.97 11.34 3.91
CA THR A 39 7.93 12.46 4.00
C THR A 39 7.23 13.79 3.69
N VAL A 40 6.32 13.80 2.71
CA VAL A 40 5.55 15.00 2.39
C VAL A 40 4.61 15.36 3.53
N ALA A 41 3.91 14.38 4.12
CA ALA A 41 3.01 14.60 5.26
C ALA A 41 3.73 15.26 6.44
N GLU A 42 4.95 14.81 6.76
CA GLU A 42 5.78 15.41 7.80
C GLU A 42 6.15 16.87 7.48
N VAL A 43 6.50 17.16 6.22
CA VAL A 43 6.91 18.50 5.78
C VAL A 43 5.72 19.46 5.71
N THR A 44 4.58 19.02 5.17
CA THR A 44 3.40 19.86 4.95
C THR A 44 2.42 19.85 6.12
N LYS A 45 2.65 19.01 7.14
CA LYS A 45 1.77 18.78 8.31
C LYS A 45 0.33 18.44 7.91
N ALA A 46 0.16 17.78 6.77
CA ALA A 46 -1.13 17.38 6.24
C ALA A 46 -1.28 15.86 6.34
N ASP A 47 -2.50 15.37 6.50
CA ASP A 47 -2.77 13.94 6.54
C ASP A 47 -2.39 13.23 5.24
N GLU A 48 -1.82 12.03 5.35
CA GLU A 48 -1.47 11.18 4.21
C GLU A 48 -2.67 10.93 3.28
N LYS A 49 -3.89 10.92 3.85
CA LYS A 49 -5.15 10.73 3.13
C LYS A 49 -5.49 11.89 2.20
N LEU A 50 -5.04 13.10 2.49
CA LEU A 50 -5.29 14.30 1.69
C LEU A 50 -4.19 14.56 0.66
N ILE A 51 -3.10 13.80 0.74
CA ILE A 51 -1.95 13.93 -0.15
C ILE A 51 -2.12 13.01 -1.35
N ALA A 52 -1.91 13.53 -2.56
CA ALA A 52 -1.87 12.77 -3.79
C ALA A 52 -0.55 13.02 -4.52
N VAL A 53 0.28 11.97 -4.63
CA VAL A 53 1.53 12.03 -5.38
C VAL A 53 1.23 11.83 -6.87
N LYS A 54 1.45 12.86 -7.68
CA LYS A 54 1.08 12.83 -9.10
C LYS A 54 2.14 12.18 -9.96
N GLU A 55 3.38 12.65 -9.79
CA GLU A 55 4.52 12.23 -10.58
C GLU A 55 5.78 12.23 -9.72
N ILE A 56 6.61 11.21 -9.92
CA ILE A 56 7.96 11.11 -9.37
C ILE A 56 8.89 11.01 -10.58
N LEU A 57 9.61 12.08 -10.87
CA LEU A 57 10.54 12.18 -11.99
C LEU A 57 11.96 12.14 -11.43
N ASN A 58 12.71 11.09 -11.77
CA ASN A 58 14.11 11.00 -11.40
C ASN A 58 14.98 11.67 -12.48
N ASP A 59 15.91 12.53 -12.08
CA ASP A 59 16.89 13.09 -13.01
C ASP A 59 17.95 12.04 -13.33
N TYR A 60 18.12 11.71 -14.62
CA TYR A 60 19.05 10.68 -15.07
C TYR A 60 20.50 10.99 -14.66
N GLY A 61 21.21 9.97 -14.17
CA GLY A 61 22.61 10.11 -13.72
C GLY A 61 22.80 10.92 -12.44
N SER A 62 21.71 11.38 -11.82
CA SER A 62 21.72 12.13 -10.57
C SER A 62 20.92 11.40 -9.50
N ASN A 63 21.22 11.66 -8.22
CA ASN A 63 20.44 11.13 -7.09
C ASN A 63 19.30 12.07 -6.68
N LEU A 64 18.76 12.83 -7.64
CA LEU A 64 17.73 13.84 -7.43
C LEU A 64 16.43 13.40 -8.08
N ALA A 65 15.35 13.38 -7.30
CA ALA A 65 14.01 13.16 -7.81
C ALA A 65 13.16 14.40 -7.61
N LYS A 66 12.54 14.89 -8.68
CA LYS A 66 11.49 15.91 -8.65
C LYS A 66 10.14 15.23 -8.45
N VAL A 67 9.42 15.63 -7.41
CA VAL A 67 8.11 15.09 -7.07
C VAL A 67 7.08 16.19 -7.16
N LYS A 68 6.00 15.93 -7.91
CA LYS A 68 4.81 16.78 -7.91
C LYS A 68 3.75 16.18 -7.00
N VAL A 69 3.31 16.96 -6.03
CA VAL A 69 2.32 16.52 -5.04
C VAL A 69 1.18 17.52 -4.96
N TYR A 70 -0.04 16.99 -4.82
CA TYR A 70 -1.23 17.77 -4.54
C TYR A 70 -1.68 17.51 -3.11
N VAL A 71 -1.82 18.58 -2.33
CA VAL A 71 -2.36 18.54 -0.98
C VAL A 71 -3.77 19.13 -1.04
N TYR A 72 -4.77 18.31 -0.79
CA TYR A 72 -6.18 18.73 -0.81
C TYR A 72 -6.63 19.21 0.57
N GLU A 73 -7.59 20.13 0.60
CA GLU A 73 -8.24 20.55 1.86
C GLU A 73 -9.32 19.55 2.31
N ASP A 74 -10.00 18.92 1.35
CA ASP A 74 -11.14 18.01 1.58
C ASP A 74 -10.93 16.65 0.90
N GLU A 75 -11.31 15.57 1.57
CA GLU A 75 -11.29 14.21 0.99
C GLU A 75 -12.20 14.09 -0.24
N LYS A 76 -13.38 14.73 -0.21
CA LYS A 76 -14.33 14.75 -1.33
C LYS A 76 -13.75 15.37 -2.59
N ALA A 77 -12.95 16.43 -2.42
CA ALA A 77 -12.29 17.11 -3.53
C ALA A 77 -11.23 16.19 -4.16
N LYS A 78 -10.48 15.47 -3.32
CA LYS A 78 -9.52 14.46 -3.78
C LYS A 78 -10.21 13.34 -4.57
N GLU A 79 -11.25 12.72 -4.04
CA GLU A 79 -11.96 11.61 -4.69
C GLU A 79 -12.63 12.00 -6.00
N SER A 80 -13.14 13.23 -6.10
CA SER A 80 -13.82 13.71 -7.30
C SER A 80 -12.84 14.05 -8.44
N ILE A 81 -11.65 14.54 -8.11
CA ILE A 81 -10.67 15.06 -9.08
C ILE A 81 -9.67 13.99 -9.50
N GLU A 82 -9.17 13.19 -8.54
CA GLU A 82 -8.25 12.11 -8.87
C GLU A 82 -9.02 10.95 -9.49
N LYS A 83 -8.72 10.66 -10.76
CA LYS A 83 -9.19 9.44 -11.42
C LYS A 83 -8.55 8.25 -10.71
N ILE A 84 -9.27 7.67 -9.77
CA ILE A 84 -8.91 6.39 -9.16
C ILE A 84 -8.69 5.41 -10.30
N ASN A 85 -7.44 4.94 -10.45
CA ASN A 85 -7.12 3.89 -11.41
C ASN A 85 -7.83 2.61 -10.94
N LYS A 86 -9.08 2.41 -11.40
CA LYS A 86 -9.95 1.30 -11.00
C LYS A 86 -9.25 -0.06 -11.07
N LYS A 87 -8.31 -0.23 -12.01
CA LYS A 87 -7.46 -1.42 -12.13
C LYS A 87 -6.64 -1.73 -10.87
N LYS A 88 -6.11 -0.73 -10.16
CA LYS A 88 -5.34 -0.94 -8.93
C LYS A 88 -6.22 -1.31 -7.75
N VAL A 89 -7.42 -0.72 -7.66
CA VAL A 89 -8.40 -1.04 -6.62
C VAL A 89 -8.89 -2.49 -6.78
N ILE A 90 -9.28 -2.85 -8.01
CA ILE A 90 -9.72 -4.21 -8.34
C ILE A 90 -8.59 -5.22 -8.08
N GLN A 91 -7.34 -4.91 -8.42
CA GLN A 91 -6.21 -5.80 -8.12
C GLN A 91 -5.93 -5.93 -6.61
N ALA A 92 -6.11 -4.86 -5.83
CA ALA A 92 -5.97 -4.90 -4.39
C ALA A 92 -7.08 -5.76 -3.75
N GLU A 93 -8.32 -5.63 -4.22
CA GLU A 93 -9.46 -6.46 -3.79
C GLU A 93 -9.25 -7.93 -4.15
N ILE A 94 -8.78 -8.23 -5.37
CA ILE A 94 -8.46 -9.61 -5.79
C ILE A 94 -7.32 -10.20 -4.95
N LYS A 95 -6.27 -9.42 -4.65
CA LYS A 95 -5.17 -9.87 -3.78
C LYS A 95 -5.64 -10.14 -2.36
N ALA A 96 -6.44 -9.24 -1.78
CA ALA A 96 -7.00 -9.42 -0.45
C ALA A 96 -7.91 -10.65 -0.37
N ALA A 97 -8.75 -10.88 -1.38
CA ALA A 97 -9.60 -12.08 -1.46
C ALA A 97 -8.78 -13.37 -1.62
N HIS A 98 -7.69 -13.34 -2.39
CA HIS A 98 -6.81 -14.51 -2.57
C HIS A 98 -6.01 -14.80 -1.29
N GLU A 99 -5.56 -13.77 -0.57
CA GLU A 99 -4.82 -13.92 0.70
C GLU A 99 -5.74 -14.40 1.84
N ALA A 100 -6.99 -13.94 1.86
CA ALA A 100 -8.02 -14.44 2.78
C ALA A 100 -8.39 -15.90 2.50
N LYS A 101 -8.58 -16.29 1.23
CA LYS A 101 -8.80 -17.70 0.86
C LYS A 101 -7.59 -18.58 1.20
N LYS A 102 -6.37 -18.09 1.02
CA LYS A 102 -5.15 -18.84 1.35
C LYS A 102 -5.00 -19.02 2.86
N LYS A 103 -5.27 -17.99 3.67
CA LYS A 103 -5.30 -18.11 5.14
C LYS A 103 -6.39 -19.07 5.63
N ALA A 104 -7.60 -18.99 5.08
CA ALA A 104 -8.68 -19.91 5.45
C ALA A 104 -8.39 -21.37 5.06
N ALA A 105 -7.71 -21.61 3.94
CA ALA A 105 -7.29 -22.96 3.54
C ALA A 105 -6.13 -23.51 4.40
N GLU A 106 -5.22 -22.65 4.86
CA GLU A 106 -4.12 -23.03 5.75
C GLU A 106 -4.58 -23.29 7.19
N GLU A 107 -5.63 -22.60 7.63
CA GLU A 107 -6.27 -22.81 8.93
C GLU A 107 -7.13 -24.10 8.95
N ALA A 108 -7.85 -24.39 7.86
CA ALA A 108 -8.58 -25.65 7.70
C ALA A 108 -7.67 -26.88 7.55
N ALA A 109 -6.44 -26.71 7.02
CA ALA A 109 -5.46 -27.80 6.94
C ALA A 109 -4.82 -28.11 8.31
N LYS A 110 -4.70 -27.11 9.20
CA LYS A 110 -4.17 -27.31 10.57
C LYS A 110 -5.19 -27.93 11.53
N GLU A 111 -6.50 -27.72 11.33
CA GLU A 111 -7.55 -28.35 12.13
C GLU A 111 -7.83 -29.82 11.75
N ALA A 112 -7.43 -30.27 10.56
CA ALA A 112 -7.64 -31.65 10.10
C ALA A 112 -6.59 -32.66 10.63
N GLU A 113 -5.49 -32.21 11.25
CA GLU A 113 -4.39 -33.08 11.70
C GLU A 113 -4.38 -33.37 13.22
N ALA A 114 -5.34 -32.84 14.00
CA ALA A 114 -5.44 -33.07 15.44
C ALA A 114 -6.87 -33.51 15.85
N PRO A 115 -7.31 -34.73 15.48
CA PRO A 115 -7.43 -35.75 16.52
C PRO A 115 -7.28 -37.18 15.98
N LYS A 116 -6.14 -37.84 16.23
CA LYS A 116 -6.03 -39.30 16.03
C LYS A 116 -5.22 -40.01 17.11
N GLU A 117 -5.24 -39.48 18.32
CA GLU A 117 -4.79 -40.19 19.52
C GLU A 117 -6.00 -40.47 20.44
N GLU A 118 -6.10 -41.73 20.87
CA GLU A 118 -7.01 -42.29 21.90
C GLU A 118 -8.45 -42.74 21.50
N LYS A 119 -8.58 -44.01 21.05
CA LYS A 119 -9.13 -45.13 21.87
C LYS A 119 -9.35 -46.42 21.06
N VAL A 120 -8.71 -47.50 21.53
CA VAL A 120 -9.03 -48.91 21.28
C VAL A 120 -10.21 -49.31 22.19
N PRO A 121 -11.16 -50.18 21.78
CA PRO A 121 -11.16 -51.60 22.22
C PRO A 121 -11.54 -52.57 21.07
N GLU A 122 -10.84 -53.68 20.88
CA GLU A 122 -11.11 -55.03 21.42
C GLU A 122 -11.96 -55.92 20.48
N ALA A 123 -11.47 -57.15 20.25
CA ALA A 123 -11.86 -58.15 19.25
C ALA A 123 -13.25 -58.80 19.51
N PRO A 124 -13.83 -59.64 18.61
CA PRO A 124 -13.36 -61.04 18.42
C PRO A 124 -13.63 -61.75 17.05
N LYS A 125 -12.89 -62.88 16.84
CA LYS A 125 -13.17 -64.10 16.01
C LYS A 125 -13.31 -63.95 14.49
N GLU A 126 -13.03 -64.91 13.59
CA GLU A 126 -12.55 -66.30 13.45
C GLU A 126 -12.17 -66.35 11.93
N GLU A 127 -11.11 -66.98 11.41
CA GLU A 127 -11.07 -68.36 10.91
C GLU A 127 -9.83 -68.55 9.98
N ASN A 128 -9.24 -69.74 10.04
CA ASN A 128 -8.39 -70.45 9.06
C ASN A 128 -7.09 -69.81 8.51
N LYS A 129 -5.94 -70.43 8.85
CA LYS A 129 -5.39 -71.58 8.09
C LYS A 129 -4.27 -72.28 8.86
#